data_AF-A0A2G5ZAR7-F1
#
_entry.id   AF-A0A2G5ZAR7-F1
#
_cell.length_a   1.000
_cell.length_b   1.000
_cell.length_c   1.000
_cell.angle_alpha   90.00
_cell.angle_beta   90.00
_cell.angle_gamma   90.00
#
_symmetry.space_group_name_H-M   'P 1'
#
loop_
_entity.id
_entity.type
_entity.pdbx_description
1 polymer ?
#
loop_
_entity_poly.entity_id
_entity_poly.type
_entity_poly.pdbx_seq_one_letter_code
_entity_poly.pdbx_strand_id
1 'polypeptide(L)'
;MNDGTDYRAILASDTPLIDVRAPIEFAQGAMPAAINLPLMNDDERAAVGTCYKRQGPDAALALGHSLVAGNTREMRINAWREACLSHP
;
A
#
# COMPACT_ATOMS: atom_id res chain seq x y z
N MET A 1 -0.39 -23.49 6.46
CA MET A 1 -0.62 -22.04 6.27
C MET A 1 -1.64 -21.94 5.17
N ASN A 2 -2.79 -21.29 5.41
CA ASN A 2 -3.70 -20.96 4.30
C ASN A 2 -3.02 -19.84 3.50
N ASP A 3 -3.06 -19.88 2.17
CA ASP A 3 -2.34 -18.95 1.28
C ASP A 3 -2.93 -17.52 1.26
N GLY A 4 -3.45 -17.04 2.41
CA GLY A 4 -4.11 -15.74 2.55
C GLY A 4 -5.50 -15.66 1.89
N THR A 5 -6.07 -16.79 1.47
CA THR A 5 -7.34 -16.83 0.71
C THR A 5 -8.59 -17.00 1.57
N ASP A 6 -8.44 -17.33 2.86
CA ASP A 6 -9.55 -17.42 3.80
C ASP A 6 -9.87 -16.04 4.38
N TYR A 7 -10.49 -15.20 3.55
CA TYR A 7 -10.87 -13.83 3.91
C TYR A 7 -11.76 -13.78 5.15
N ARG A 8 -12.61 -14.80 5.36
CA ARG A 8 -13.49 -14.85 6.53
C ARG A 8 -12.66 -15.00 7.80
N ALA A 9 -11.73 -15.94 7.83
CA ALA A 9 -10.86 -16.13 8.99
C ALA A 9 -10.01 -14.89 9.27
N ILE A 10 -9.45 -14.28 8.21
CA ILE A 10 -8.62 -13.06 8.30
C ILE A 10 -9.42 -11.91 8.92
N LEU A 11 -10.62 -11.63 8.39
CA LEU A 11 -11.46 -10.52 8.85
C LEU A 11 -12.12 -10.77 10.20
N ALA A 12 -12.49 -12.02 10.52
CA ALA A 12 -13.15 -12.35 11.78
C ALA A 12 -12.18 -12.44 12.97
N SER A 13 -10.88 -12.56 12.72
CA SER A 13 -9.87 -12.71 13.77
C SER A 13 -9.11 -11.41 14.05
N ASP A 14 -9.58 -10.27 13.55
CA ASP A 14 -8.89 -8.97 13.61
C ASP A 14 -7.41 -9.08 13.23
N THR A 15 -7.12 -9.89 12.20
CA THR A 15 -5.75 -10.10 11.74
C THR A 15 -5.19 -8.76 11.26
N PRO A 16 -4.06 -8.28 11.79
CA PRO A 16 -3.51 -7.00 11.38
C PRO A 16 -3.21 -6.98 9.88
N LEU A 17 -3.74 -5.96 9.19
CA LEU A 17 -3.57 -5.80 7.75
C LEU A 17 -2.75 -4.55 7.46
N ILE A 18 -1.79 -4.64 6.55
CA ILE A 18 -1.11 -3.46 6.02
C ILE A 18 -1.89 -3.00 4.78
N ASP A 19 -2.53 -1.83 4.88
CA ASP A 19 -3.15 -1.16 3.73
C ASP A 19 -2.11 -0.26 3.05
N VAL A 20 -1.72 -0.64 1.83
CA VAL A 20 -0.71 0.07 1.02
C VAL A 20 -1.30 1.14 0.11
N ARG A 21 -2.61 1.37 0.13
CA ARG A 21 -3.27 2.42 -0.65
C ARG A 21 -2.89 3.81 -0.13
N ALA A 22 -3.18 4.84 -0.93
CA ALA A 22 -2.92 6.21 -0.52
C ALA A 22 -3.79 6.60 0.70
N PRO A 23 -3.31 7.52 1.56
CA PRO A 23 -4.06 7.96 2.74
C PRO A 23 -5.50 8.38 2.46
N ILE A 24 -5.75 9.07 1.35
CA ILE A 24 -7.11 9.46 0.94
C ILE A 24 -8.02 8.27 0.66
N GLU A 25 -7.48 7.17 0.12
CA GLU A 25 -8.23 5.94 -0.16
C GLU A 25 -8.53 5.16 1.13
N PHE A 26 -7.60 5.18 2.09
CA PHE A 26 -7.79 4.60 3.42
C PHE A 26 -8.85 5.36 4.22
N ALA A 27 -8.80 6.70 4.19
CA ALA A 27 -9.77 7.56 4.89
C ALA A 27 -11.20 7.43 4.37
N GLN A 28 -11.37 7.09 3.08
CA GLN A 28 -12.69 6.81 2.49
C GLN A 28 -13.29 5.50 2.97
N GLY A 29 -12.46 4.57 3.44
CA GLY A 29 -12.88 3.28 3.95
C GLY A 29 -11.71 2.31 4.01
N ALA A 30 -11.56 1.67 5.17
CA ALA A 30 -10.50 0.71 5.44
C ALA A 30 -11.08 -0.57 6.05
N MET A 31 -10.35 -1.67 5.90
CA MET A 31 -10.70 -2.92 6.59
C MET A 31 -10.51 -2.76 8.11
N PRO A 32 -11.31 -3.45 8.93
CA PRO A 32 -11.04 -3.56 10.36
C PRO A 32 -9.61 -4.07 10.61
N ALA A 33 -8.99 -3.60 11.70
CA ALA A 33 -7.61 -3.91 12.08
C ALA A 33 -6.52 -3.53 11.05
N ALA A 34 -6.85 -2.79 10.00
CA ALA A 34 -5.87 -2.31 9.03
C ALA A 34 -5.10 -1.09 9.54
N ILE A 35 -3.80 -1.07 9.28
CA ILE A 35 -2.92 0.09 9.44
C ILE A 35 -2.50 0.59 8.06
N ASN A 36 -2.59 1.90 7.83
CA ASN A 36 -2.16 2.47 6.55
C ASN A 36 -0.65 2.70 6.54
N LEU A 37 0.06 1.97 5.68
CA LEU A 37 1.47 2.18 5.38
C LEU A 37 1.62 2.31 3.86
N PRO A 38 1.37 3.52 3.33
CA PRO A 38 1.12 3.71 1.91
C PRO A 38 2.33 3.38 1.04
N LEU A 39 2.07 2.70 -0.07
CA LEU A 39 3.03 2.57 -1.17
C LEU A 39 3.30 3.93 -1.82
N MET A 40 2.29 4.81 -1.86
CA MET A 40 2.35 6.16 -2.41
C MET A 40 1.50 7.11 -1.59
N ASN A 41 1.93 8.37 -1.42
CA ASN A 41 1.07 9.42 -0.87
C ASN A 41 0.01 9.87 -1.88
N ASP A 42 -0.89 10.75 -1.47
CA ASP A 42 -2.02 11.21 -2.31
C ASP A 42 -1.56 11.88 -3.61
N ASP A 43 -0.49 12.69 -3.56
CA ASP A 43 0.05 13.39 -4.73
C ASP A 43 0.73 12.44 -5.70
N GLU A 44 1.55 11.51 -5.20
CA GLU A 44 2.19 10.45 -5.98
C GLU A 44 1.14 9.55 -6.66
N ARG A 45 0.11 9.16 -5.92
CA ARG A 45 -1.03 8.37 -6.41
C ARG A 45 -1.78 9.09 -7.52
N ALA A 46 -2.03 10.39 -7.36
CA ALA A 46 -2.68 11.22 -8.38
C ALA A 46 -1.82 11.41 -9.63
N ALA A 47 -0.51 11.60 -9.45
CA ALA A 47 0.46 11.73 -10.55
C ALA A 47 0.53 10.44 -11.39
N VAL A 48 0.65 9.28 -10.74
CA VAL A 48 0.69 7.97 -11.41
C VAL A 48 -0.64 7.68 -12.11
N GLY A 49 -1.78 7.95 -11.46
CA GLY A 49 -3.10 7.79 -12.08
C GLY A 49 -3.31 8.68 -13.31
N THR A 50 -2.82 9.92 -13.26
CA THR A 50 -2.86 10.85 -14.39
C THR A 50 -1.94 10.38 -15.52
N CYS A 51 -0.73 9.92 -15.20
CA CYS A 51 0.22 9.37 -16.16
C CYS A 51 -0.39 8.14 -16.86
N TYR A 52 -0.98 7.22 -16.10
CA TYR A 52 -1.64 6.04 -16.64
C TYR A 52 -2.71 6.40 -17.65
N LYS A 53 -3.60 7.35 -17.30
CA LYS A 53 -4.69 7.78 -18.17
C LYS A 53 -4.20 8.49 -19.45
N ARG A 54 -3.11 9.25 -19.37
CA ARG A 54 -2.64 10.11 -20.48
C ARG A 54 -1.57 9.46 -21.35
N GLN A 55 -0.74 8.60 -20.77
CA GLN A 55 0.50 8.08 -21.36
C GLN A 55 0.59 6.55 -21.33
N GLY A 56 -0.39 5.89 -20.73
CA GLY A 56 -0.49 4.43 -20.70
C GLY A 56 0.25 3.76 -19.54
N PRO A 57 0.13 2.42 -19.45
CA PRO A 57 0.62 1.64 -18.32
C PRO A 57 2.14 1.69 -18.15
N ASP A 58 2.92 1.60 -19.23
CA ASP A 58 4.38 1.55 -19.16
C ASP A 58 4.98 2.85 -18.61
N ALA A 59 4.46 4.00 -19.06
CA ALA A 59 4.87 5.30 -18.56
C ALA A 59 4.49 5.49 -17.08
N ALA A 60 3.32 5.01 -16.67
CA ALA A 60 2.88 5.06 -15.28
C ALA A 60 3.73 4.15 -14.38
N LEU A 61 4.13 2.97 -14.88
CA LEU A 61 5.02 2.06 -14.18
C LEU A 61 6.41 2.69 -13.98
N ALA A 62 6.97 3.28 -15.04
CA ALA A 62 8.26 3.97 -14.97
C ALA A 62 8.22 5.15 -13.97
N LEU A 63 7.14 5.95 -13.99
CA LEU A 63 6.92 7.02 -13.02
C LEU A 63 6.76 6.48 -11.60
N GLY A 64 6.00 5.40 -11.40
CA GLY A 64 5.84 4.78 -10.09
C GLY A 64 7.18 4.31 -9.52
N HIS A 65 8.03 3.69 -10.35
CA HIS A 65 9.36 3.29 -9.92
C HIS A 65 10.25 4.48 -9.54
N SER A 66 10.19 5.60 -10.26
CA SER A 66 11.00 6.77 -9.94
C SER A 66 10.53 7.46 -8.64
N LEU A 67 9.23 7.50 -8.38
CA LEU A 67 8.64 8.05 -7.16
C LEU A 67 8.92 7.18 -5.92
N VAL A 68 8.96 5.85 -6.11
CA VAL A 68 9.21 4.88 -5.03
C VAL A 68 10.61 4.26 -5.16
N ALA A 69 11.64 5.12 -5.19
CA ALA A 69 13.05 4.72 -5.27
C ALA A 69 13.89 5.25 -4.11
N GLY A 70 15.12 4.74 -4.01
CA GLY A 70 16.13 5.18 -3.03
C GLY A 70 15.61 5.16 -1.59
N ASN A 71 15.93 6.22 -0.84
CA ASN A 71 15.59 6.35 0.57
C ASN A 71 14.08 6.23 0.82
N THR A 72 13.23 6.73 -0.08
CA THR A 72 11.76 6.63 0.06
C THR A 72 11.32 5.17 0.09
N ARG A 73 11.85 4.35 -0.82
CA ARG A 73 11.58 2.91 -0.85
C ARG A 73 12.07 2.22 0.43
N GLU A 74 13.28 2.54 0.87
CA GLU A 74 13.87 1.94 2.07
C GLU A 74 13.06 2.28 3.33
N MET A 75 12.65 3.54 3.50
CA MET A 75 11.80 3.97 4.60
C MET A 75 10.45 3.23 4.60
N ARG A 76 9.79 3.10 3.45
CA ARG A 76 8.51 2.38 3.32
C ARG A 76 8.65 0.89 3.66
N ILE A 77 9.70 0.23 3.15
CA ILE A 77 9.99 -1.18 3.46
C ILE A 77 10.28 -1.37 4.95
N ASN A 78 11.06 -0.48 5.57
CA ASN A 78 11.36 -0.57 7.00
C ASN A 78 10.09 -0.41 7.84
N ALA A 79 9.22 0.54 7.50
CA ALA A 79 7.94 0.72 8.18
C ALA A 79 7.06 -0.54 8.09
N TRP A 80 6.99 -1.18 6.91
CA TRP A 80 6.26 -2.45 6.76
C TRP A 80 6.86 -3.58 7.60
N ARG A 81 8.19 -3.67 7.64
CA ARG A 81 8.88 -4.68 8.43
C ARG A 81 8.64 -4.47 9.93
N GLU A 82 8.73 -3.24 10.41
CA GLU A 82 8.45 -2.89 11.81
C GLU A 82 7.00 -3.24 12.20
N ALA A 83 6.06 -2.97 11.31
CA ALA A 83 4.66 -3.35 11.51
C ALA A 83 4.47 -4.86 11.64
N CYS A 84 5.10 -5.67 10.77
CA CYS A 84 5.06 -7.13 10.86
C CYS A 84 5.70 -7.65 12.15
N LEU A 85 6.81 -7.05 12.59
CA LEU A 85 7.49 -7.45 13.83
C LEU A 85 6.68 -7.11 15.08
N SER A 86 5.89 -6.04 15.04
CA SER A 86 5.05 -5.60 16.16
C SER A 86 3.76 -6.43 16.28
N HIS A 87 3.42 -7.22 15.26
CA HIS A 87 2.19 -8.01 15.17
C HIS A 87 2.49 -9.43 14.63
N PRO A 88 3.16 -10.29 15.42
CA PRO A 88 3.56 -11.64 15.00
C PRO A 88 2.41 -12.64 14.88
#